data_AF-A0A0D8LDK8-F1
#
_entry.id   AF-A0A0D8LDK8-F1
#
_cell.length_a   1.000
_cell.length_b   1.000
_cell.length_c   1.000
_cell.angle_alpha   90.00
_cell.angle_beta   90.00
_cell.angle_gamma   90.00
#
_symmetry.space_group_name_H-M   'P 1'
#
loop_
_entity.id
_entity.type
_entity.pdbx_description
1 polymer ?
#
loop_
_entity_poly.entity_id
_entity_poly.type
_entity_poly.pdbx_seq_one_letter_code
_entity_poly.pdbx_strand_id
1 'polypeptide(L)'
;MKVGLTKKCYANINHRHTNADRGGISSRNNSEFQGRCRNMNLMTLPDATAVYNYIYNTCFGGLPFDGETNHKGDVIRNECVTLFLTSSPTAGNGYMYPDSVCGVAPPPGGICSFTADYPSAILDHGRIPDNEINDDQASQYLRMKCSKDATVRIYSVSDTESRLKLKNHLYSKLTLNGYPLNASGGGVPIFVRGDYEANALLKSTLETTGPVEAGPFTGNISIIMTID
;
A
#
# COMPACT_ATOMS: atom_id res chain seq x y z
N MET A 1 -29.12 4.48 11.90
CA MET A 1 -27.72 4.86 11.61
C MET A 1 -27.51 6.30 12.08
N LYS A 2 -26.82 6.52 13.20
CA LYS A 2 -26.59 7.86 13.76
C LYS A 2 -25.44 8.52 13.02
N VAL A 3 -25.72 9.16 11.89
CA VAL A 3 -24.83 10.22 11.39
C VAL A 3 -24.93 11.34 12.41
N GLY A 4 -23.82 11.72 13.05
CA GLY A 4 -23.76 12.64 14.20
C GLY A 4 -24.13 14.11 13.89
N LEU A 5 -25.10 14.35 13.00
CA LEU A 5 -25.51 15.68 12.53
C LEU A 5 -27.02 15.84 12.78
N THR A 6 -27.40 16.73 13.69
CA THR A 6 -28.78 16.77 14.22
C THR A 6 -29.62 17.94 13.71
N LYS A 7 -29.10 18.84 12.86
CA LYS A 7 -29.84 20.03 12.39
C LYS A 7 -29.58 20.46 10.94
N LYS A 8 -28.36 20.32 10.45
CA LYS A 8 -27.95 20.66 9.09
C LYS A 8 -27.01 19.60 8.55
N CYS A 9 -27.18 19.22 7.29
CA CYS A 9 -26.39 18.19 6.64
C CYS A 9 -26.11 18.62 5.20
N TYR A 10 -24.83 18.63 4.82
CA TYR A 10 -24.36 18.94 3.47
C TYR A 10 -23.36 17.87 3.05
N ALA A 11 -23.31 17.55 1.77
CA ALA A 11 -22.30 16.65 1.22
C ALA A 11 -21.11 17.44 0.66
N ASN A 12 -19.91 16.89 0.83
CA ASN A 12 -18.67 17.37 0.23
C ASN A 12 -17.81 16.17 -0.22
N ILE A 13 -16.97 16.35 -1.24
CA ILE A 13 -15.86 15.44 -1.53
C ILE A 13 -14.62 15.98 -0.85
N ASN A 14 -13.97 15.17 -0.03
CA ASN A 14 -12.75 15.50 0.70
C ASN A 14 -11.88 14.23 0.81
N HIS A 15 -10.71 14.33 1.45
CA HIS A 15 -9.88 13.20 1.83
C HIS A 15 -10.11 12.79 3.28
N ARG A 16 -10.01 11.49 3.56
CA ARG A 16 -9.94 10.96 4.92
C ARG A 16 -8.60 11.35 5.54
N HIS A 17 -8.63 12.11 6.63
CA HIS A 17 -7.42 12.68 7.22
C HIS A 17 -7.08 12.13 8.61
N THR A 18 -7.97 11.34 9.22
CA THR A 18 -7.76 10.74 10.55
C THR A 18 -8.27 9.31 10.61
N ASN A 19 -7.79 8.54 11.59
CA ASN A 19 -8.28 7.18 11.87
C ASN A 19 -9.74 7.14 12.36
N ALA A 20 -10.37 8.30 12.59
CA ALA A 20 -11.77 8.43 13.03
C ALA A 20 -12.75 8.61 11.86
N ASP A 21 -12.34 8.28 10.63
CA ASP A 21 -13.16 8.36 9.40
C ASP A 21 -13.73 9.77 9.17
N ARG A 22 -12.89 10.76 9.45
CA ARG A 22 -13.20 12.18 9.26
C ARG A 22 -12.44 12.78 8.09
N GLY A 23 -13.09 13.73 7.43
CA GLY A 23 -12.51 14.53 6.37
C GLY A 23 -11.41 15.45 6.87
N GLY A 24 -10.66 16.06 5.95
CA GLY A 24 -9.61 17.03 6.25
C GLY A 24 -10.13 18.45 6.51
N ILE A 25 -9.36 19.46 6.12
CA ILE A 25 -9.77 20.87 6.30
C ILE A 25 -10.68 21.36 5.16
N SER A 26 -11.42 22.44 5.41
CA SER A 26 -12.40 23.03 4.48
C SER A 26 -11.83 23.40 3.12
N SER A 27 -10.58 23.87 3.08
CA SER A 27 -9.90 24.27 1.85
C SER A 27 -9.50 23.09 0.95
N ARG A 28 -9.82 21.85 1.34
CA ARG A 28 -9.61 20.61 0.57
C ARG A 28 -10.90 19.99 0.05
N ASN A 29 -12.04 20.65 0.28
CA ASN A 29 -13.26 20.26 -0.41
C ASN A 29 -13.07 20.45 -1.91
N ASN A 30 -13.55 19.51 -2.72
CA ASN A 30 -13.66 19.73 -4.16
C ASN A 30 -14.62 20.92 -4.41
N SER A 31 -14.10 21.98 -5.03
CA SER A 31 -14.78 23.26 -5.16
C SER A 31 -16.01 23.20 -6.08
N GLU A 32 -15.95 22.38 -7.12
CA GLU A 32 -17.04 22.18 -8.08
C GLU A 32 -18.21 21.44 -7.43
N PHE A 33 -17.95 20.27 -6.84
CA PHE A 33 -18.94 19.49 -6.12
C PHE A 33 -19.57 20.31 -5.00
N GLN A 34 -18.73 20.99 -4.20
CA GLN A 34 -19.20 21.89 -3.14
C GLN A 34 -20.08 23.02 -3.71
N GLY A 35 -19.65 23.65 -4.81
CA GLY A 35 -20.38 24.74 -5.46
C GLY A 35 -21.79 24.33 -5.88
N ARG A 36 -21.94 23.10 -6.40
CA ARG A 36 -23.23 22.51 -6.77
C ARG A 36 -24.06 22.08 -5.56
N CYS A 37 -23.43 21.54 -4.53
CA CYS A 37 -24.12 20.94 -3.39
C CYS A 37 -24.49 21.95 -2.28
N ARG A 38 -23.83 23.12 -2.22
CA ARG A 38 -23.88 24.02 -1.06
C ARG A 38 -25.25 24.61 -0.70
N ASN A 39 -26.19 24.66 -1.63
CA ASN A 39 -27.48 25.32 -1.44
C ASN A 39 -28.58 24.41 -0.88
N MET A 40 -28.29 23.12 -0.64
CA MET A 40 -29.27 22.16 -0.17
C MET A 40 -28.85 21.56 1.18
N ASN A 41 -29.71 21.76 2.19
CA ASN A 41 -29.61 21.01 3.43
C ASN A 41 -30.26 19.64 3.19
N LEU A 42 -29.47 18.57 3.13
CA LEU A 42 -29.94 17.22 2.83
C LEU A 42 -31.00 16.72 3.85
N MET A 43 -31.05 17.28 5.06
CA MET A 43 -32.07 16.96 6.07
C MET A 43 -33.49 17.42 5.67
N THR A 44 -33.64 18.31 4.68
CA THR A 44 -34.96 18.76 4.21
C THR A 44 -35.52 17.86 3.11
N LEU A 45 -34.76 16.88 2.64
CA LEU A 45 -35.21 15.92 1.64
C LEU A 45 -36.03 14.81 2.32
N PRO A 46 -37.10 14.32 1.66
CA PRO A 46 -38.09 13.46 2.28
C PRO A 46 -37.57 12.08 2.69
N ASP A 47 -36.58 11.55 1.96
CA ASP A 47 -36.03 10.22 2.20
C ASP A 47 -34.60 10.08 1.62
N ALA A 48 -34.01 8.90 1.84
CA ALA A 48 -32.66 8.58 1.36
C ALA A 48 -32.57 8.55 -0.18
N THR A 49 -33.65 8.21 -0.88
CA THR A 49 -33.69 8.19 -2.35
C THR A 49 -33.60 9.62 -2.90
N ALA A 50 -34.31 10.56 -2.29
CA ALA A 50 -34.23 11.98 -2.64
C ALA A 50 -32.84 12.55 -2.34
N VAL A 51 -32.22 12.17 -1.22
CA VAL A 51 -30.81 12.53 -0.92
C VAL A 51 -29.87 11.99 -1.99
N TYR A 52 -29.98 10.71 -2.33
CA TYR A 52 -29.18 10.09 -3.39
C TYR A 52 -29.36 10.81 -4.73
N ASN A 53 -30.61 11.02 -5.16
CA ASN A 53 -30.93 11.68 -6.43
C ASN A 53 -30.40 13.11 -6.48
N TYR A 54 -30.47 13.85 -5.36
CA TYR A 54 -29.91 15.20 -5.30
C TYR A 54 -28.38 15.18 -5.41
N ILE A 55 -27.72 14.29 -4.67
CA ILE A 55 -26.25 14.14 -4.75
C ILE A 55 -25.82 13.75 -6.17
N TYR A 56 -26.48 12.76 -6.76
CA TYR A 56 -26.16 12.24 -8.09
C TYR A 56 -26.43 13.25 -9.21
N ASN A 57 -27.65 13.77 -9.30
CA ASN A 57 -28.05 14.62 -10.43
C ASN A 57 -27.55 16.06 -10.27
N THR A 58 -27.45 16.56 -9.03
CA THR A 58 -27.10 17.96 -8.77
C THR A 58 -25.66 18.11 -8.32
N CYS A 59 -25.24 17.43 -7.25
CA CYS A 59 -23.91 17.67 -6.68
C CYS A 59 -22.79 17.14 -7.61
N PHE A 60 -22.95 15.94 -8.16
CA PHE A 60 -22.07 15.44 -9.21
C PHE A 60 -22.37 16.08 -10.57
N GLY A 61 -23.64 16.36 -10.89
CA GLY A 61 -24.02 16.89 -12.21
C GLY A 61 -24.04 15.82 -13.31
N GLY A 62 -24.19 14.54 -12.93
CA GLY A 62 -23.99 13.38 -13.79
C GLY A 62 -22.67 12.68 -13.53
N LEU A 63 -22.60 11.37 -13.83
CA LEU A 63 -21.36 10.59 -13.80
C LEU A 63 -20.93 10.22 -15.23
N PRO A 64 -19.62 10.07 -15.51
CA PRO A 64 -18.50 10.18 -14.56
C PRO A 64 -18.24 11.63 -14.14
N PHE A 65 -17.89 11.82 -12.87
CA PHE A 65 -17.46 13.10 -12.32
C PHE A 65 -15.95 13.06 -12.13
N ASP A 66 -15.25 14.05 -12.68
CA ASP A 66 -13.83 14.28 -12.46
C ASP A 66 -13.59 15.59 -11.70
N GLY A 67 -12.44 15.67 -11.04
CA GLY A 67 -12.05 16.86 -10.31
C GLY A 67 -10.81 16.64 -9.48
N GLU A 68 -10.22 17.74 -9.02
CA GLU A 68 -8.99 17.71 -8.23
C GLU A 68 -9.25 18.10 -6.77
N THR A 69 -8.47 17.51 -5.88
CA THR A 69 -8.31 17.96 -4.50
C THR A 69 -6.84 17.87 -4.10
N ASN A 70 -6.46 18.61 -3.06
CA ASN A 70 -5.08 18.68 -2.60
C ASN A 70 -4.95 18.00 -1.23
N HIS A 71 -3.89 17.22 -1.04
CA HIS A 71 -3.46 16.83 0.31
C HIS A 71 -2.29 17.70 0.79
N LYS A 72 -2.43 18.25 2.01
CA LYS A 72 -1.34 18.94 2.74
C LYS A 72 -1.46 18.61 4.22
N GLY A 73 -0.55 17.78 4.72
CA GLY A 73 -0.50 17.30 6.10
C GLY A 73 0.32 16.00 6.21
N ASP A 74 0.40 15.42 7.41
CA ASP A 74 1.13 14.16 7.63
C ASP A 74 0.56 13.03 6.79
N VAL A 75 1.44 12.22 6.20
CA VAL A 75 1.05 11.06 5.38
C VAL A 75 0.44 9.99 6.28
N ILE A 76 -0.86 9.77 6.18
CA ILE A 76 -1.48 8.56 6.72
C ILE A 76 -1.53 7.48 5.64
N ARG A 77 -1.16 6.24 6.00
CA ARG A 77 -1.06 5.09 5.07
C ARG A 77 -2.39 4.70 4.40
N ASN A 78 -3.52 5.25 4.87
CA ASN A 78 -4.88 4.94 4.43
C ASN A 78 -5.70 6.22 4.15
N GLU A 79 -5.07 7.20 3.48
CA GLU A 79 -5.79 8.34 2.93
C GLU A 79 -6.61 7.90 1.72
N CYS A 80 -7.86 8.35 1.65
CA CYS A 80 -8.75 8.00 0.56
C CYS A 80 -9.76 9.13 0.34
N VAL A 81 -10.22 9.25 -0.91
CA VAL A 81 -11.21 10.25 -1.31
C VAL A 81 -12.59 9.60 -1.27
N THR A 82 -13.53 10.28 -0.62
CA THR A 82 -14.93 9.86 -0.57
C THR A 82 -15.87 11.05 -0.34
N LEU A 83 -17.16 10.75 -0.23
CA LEU A 83 -18.20 11.67 0.23
C LEU A 83 -18.18 11.81 1.75
N PHE A 84 -18.27 13.06 2.22
CA PHE A 84 -18.36 13.42 3.63
C PHE A 84 -19.61 14.23 3.90
N LEU A 85 -20.25 13.96 5.03
CA LEU A 85 -21.39 14.70 5.55
C LEU A 85 -20.92 15.72 6.60
N THR A 86 -21.33 16.98 6.42
CA THR A 86 -20.91 18.11 7.23
C THR A 86 -22.10 18.92 7.73
N SER A 87 -21.91 19.69 8.82
CA SER A 87 -22.92 20.60 9.37
C SER A 87 -23.01 21.95 8.65
N SER A 88 -22.06 22.23 7.77
CA SER A 88 -21.94 23.47 6.98
C SER A 88 -21.51 23.12 5.55
N PRO A 89 -21.97 23.87 4.52
CA PRO A 89 -21.55 23.64 3.14
C PRO A 89 -20.03 23.73 2.93
N THR A 90 -19.34 24.47 3.78
CA THR A 90 -17.90 24.73 3.67
C THR A 90 -17.01 24.01 4.66
N ALA A 91 -17.55 23.13 5.51
CA ALA A 91 -16.73 22.40 6.47
C ALA A 91 -15.96 21.24 5.78
N GLY A 92 -14.76 20.91 6.29
CA GLY A 92 -13.95 19.78 5.81
C GLY A 92 -13.93 18.56 6.74
N ASN A 93 -14.04 18.76 8.06
CA ASN A 93 -13.97 17.70 9.08
C ASN A 93 -15.28 16.88 9.21
N GLY A 94 -15.94 16.62 8.07
CA GLY A 94 -17.17 15.85 8.03
C GLY A 94 -16.97 14.38 8.39
N TYR A 95 -18.06 13.68 8.64
CA TYR A 95 -18.04 12.22 8.78
C TYR A 95 -18.16 11.59 7.40
N MET A 96 -17.43 10.51 7.12
CA MET A 96 -17.63 9.76 5.88
C MET A 96 -19.12 9.40 5.71
N TYR A 97 -19.62 9.55 4.49
CA TYR A 97 -20.97 9.14 4.13
C TYR A 97 -21.08 7.62 4.35
N PRO A 98 -22.11 7.13 5.06
CA PRO A 98 -22.24 5.71 5.34
C PRO A 98 -22.25 4.87 4.07
N ASP A 99 -21.57 3.73 4.09
CA ASP A 99 -21.45 2.80 2.96
C ASP A 99 -20.83 3.39 1.68
N SER A 100 -20.22 4.58 1.77
CA SER A 100 -19.45 5.13 0.66
C SER A 100 -18.17 4.35 0.41
N VAL A 101 -17.88 4.08 -0.87
CA VAL A 101 -16.61 3.48 -1.28
C VAL A 101 -15.52 4.52 -1.14
N CYS A 102 -14.51 4.24 -0.32
CA CYS A 102 -13.33 5.09 -0.23
C CYS A 102 -12.35 4.75 -1.34
N GLY A 103 -12.23 5.63 -2.33
CA GLY A 103 -11.20 5.50 -3.36
C GLY A 103 -9.85 5.78 -2.74
N VAL A 104 -9.03 4.73 -2.53
CA VAL A 104 -7.68 4.88 -1.99
C VAL A 104 -6.96 5.91 -2.84
N ALA A 105 -6.61 7.05 -2.23
CA ALA A 105 -5.75 8.01 -2.88
C ALA A 105 -4.42 7.26 -3.04
N PRO A 106 -3.84 7.16 -4.26
CA PRO A 106 -2.53 6.56 -4.37
C PRO A 106 -1.65 7.28 -3.35
N PRO A 107 -0.94 6.54 -2.47
CA PRO A 107 -0.07 7.15 -1.48
C PRO A 107 0.73 8.26 -2.16
N PRO A 108 1.01 9.40 -1.51
CA PRO A 108 1.81 10.44 -2.15
C PRO A 108 3.15 9.89 -2.70
N GLY A 109 3.66 8.80 -2.12
CA GLY A 109 4.81 8.01 -2.58
C GLY A 109 4.60 7.09 -3.78
N GLY A 110 3.44 7.10 -4.43
CA GLY A 110 3.12 6.22 -5.56
C GLY A 110 2.73 4.79 -5.16
N ILE A 111 2.57 3.92 -6.16
CA ILE A 111 2.35 2.49 -5.98
C ILE A 111 3.59 1.77 -6.50
N CYS A 112 4.13 0.86 -5.70
CA CYS A 112 5.24 0.01 -6.06
C CYS A 112 4.80 -1.46 -6.08
N SER A 113 5.36 -2.24 -7.00
CA SER A 113 5.11 -3.67 -7.09
C SER A 113 6.36 -4.40 -7.58
N PHE A 114 6.51 -5.66 -7.18
CA PHE A 114 7.33 -6.59 -7.95
C PHE A 114 6.66 -6.82 -9.30
N THR A 115 7.43 -6.87 -10.38
CA THR A 115 6.85 -7.02 -11.72
C THR A 115 6.17 -8.38 -11.86
N ALA A 116 4.93 -8.38 -12.34
CA ALA A 116 4.03 -9.54 -12.38
C ALA A 116 4.52 -10.71 -13.25
N ASP A 117 5.50 -10.49 -14.15
CA ASP A 117 6.06 -11.53 -15.00
C ASP A 117 6.93 -12.55 -14.22
N TYR A 118 7.39 -12.17 -13.02
CA TYR A 118 8.19 -13.01 -12.12
C TYR A 118 7.80 -12.78 -10.64
N PRO A 119 6.60 -13.22 -10.21
CA PRO A 119 6.15 -13.01 -8.83
C PRO A 119 6.92 -13.87 -7.81
N SER A 120 7.69 -14.85 -8.30
CA SER A 120 8.53 -15.74 -7.51
C SER A 120 9.98 -15.72 -8.01
N ALA A 121 10.93 -15.63 -7.09
CA ALA A 121 12.33 -15.90 -7.37
C ALA A 121 12.65 -17.37 -7.03
N ILE A 122 13.26 -18.09 -7.97
CA ILE A 122 13.72 -19.46 -7.79
C ILE A 122 15.24 -19.43 -7.78
N LEU A 123 15.82 -19.73 -6.62
CA LEU A 123 17.27 -19.79 -6.42
C LEU A 123 17.68 -21.27 -6.47
N ASP A 124 18.07 -21.73 -7.65
CA ASP A 124 18.48 -23.12 -7.88
C ASP A 124 19.98 -23.29 -7.62
N HIS A 125 20.28 -24.09 -6.60
CA HIS A 125 21.62 -24.47 -6.18
C HIS A 125 22.14 -25.72 -6.93
N GLY A 126 21.29 -26.38 -7.73
CA GLY A 126 21.65 -27.52 -8.53
C GLY A 126 22.05 -28.76 -7.71
N ARG A 127 23.03 -29.51 -8.21
CA ARG A 127 23.58 -30.69 -7.52
C ARG A 127 24.92 -30.34 -6.93
N ILE A 128 25.01 -30.41 -5.61
CA ILE A 128 26.20 -30.01 -4.86
C ILE A 128 26.72 -31.25 -4.10
N PRO A 129 28.02 -31.56 -4.19
CA PRO A 129 28.63 -32.59 -3.36
C PRO A 129 28.78 -32.10 -1.91
N ASP A 130 28.80 -33.03 -0.95
CA ASP A 130 28.76 -32.70 0.49
C ASP A 130 29.86 -31.73 0.95
N ASN A 131 31.05 -31.81 0.33
CA ASN A 131 32.19 -30.95 0.62
C ASN A 131 32.11 -29.53 0.03
N GLU A 132 31.10 -29.24 -0.79
CA GLU A 132 30.90 -27.94 -1.46
C GLU A 132 29.61 -27.25 -1.03
N ILE A 133 28.88 -27.78 -0.03
CA ILE A 133 27.61 -27.19 0.42
C ILE A 133 27.84 -25.79 1.00
N ASN A 134 28.85 -25.61 1.87
CA ASN A 134 29.10 -24.31 2.48
C ASN A 134 29.57 -23.30 1.42
N ASP A 135 29.02 -22.09 1.50
CA ASP A 135 29.31 -20.96 0.62
C ASP A 135 28.82 -21.10 -0.82
N ASP A 136 28.18 -22.21 -1.20
CA ASP A 136 27.53 -22.33 -2.52
C ASP A 136 26.43 -21.28 -2.70
N GLN A 137 26.35 -20.68 -3.89
CA GLN A 137 25.52 -19.50 -4.15
C GLN A 137 24.59 -19.70 -5.34
N ALA A 138 23.34 -19.30 -5.15
CA ALA A 138 22.37 -19.09 -6.22
C ALA A 138 21.86 -17.64 -6.17
N SER A 139 21.56 -17.04 -7.32
CA SER A 139 21.09 -15.65 -7.36
C SER A 139 20.12 -15.38 -8.50
N GLN A 140 19.24 -14.42 -8.26
CA GLN A 140 18.27 -13.93 -9.25
C GLN A 140 17.97 -12.45 -8.99
N TYR A 141 17.63 -11.70 -10.03
CA TYR A 141 17.15 -10.33 -9.86
C TYR A 141 15.67 -10.31 -9.47
N LEU A 142 15.36 -9.63 -8.37
CA LEU A 142 14.04 -9.09 -8.10
C LEU A 142 13.86 -7.83 -8.93
N ARG A 143 12.77 -7.79 -9.68
CA ARG A 143 12.40 -6.66 -10.53
C ARG A 143 11.22 -5.95 -9.91
N MET A 144 11.29 -4.63 -9.86
CA MET A 144 10.24 -3.81 -9.25
C MET A 144 10.03 -2.52 -10.03
N LYS A 145 8.80 -2.02 -9.96
CA LYS A 145 8.41 -0.77 -10.60
C LYS A 145 7.56 0.04 -9.63
N CYS A 146 7.79 1.35 -9.62
CA CYS A 146 6.97 2.31 -8.92
C CYS A 146 6.35 3.30 -9.91
N SER A 147 5.15 3.79 -9.62
CA SER A 147 4.48 4.82 -10.42
C SER A 147 5.05 6.24 -10.22
N LYS A 148 5.89 6.43 -9.20
CA LYS A 148 6.59 7.67 -8.86
C LYS A 148 7.95 7.31 -8.26
N ASP A 149 8.86 8.29 -8.20
CA ASP A 149 10.12 8.14 -7.47
C ASP A 149 9.80 7.78 -6.01
N ALA A 150 10.32 6.66 -5.54
CA ALA A 150 10.06 6.14 -4.20
C ALA A 150 11.26 5.36 -3.67
N THR A 151 11.46 5.40 -2.36
CA THR A 151 12.32 4.42 -1.68
C THR A 151 11.43 3.32 -1.14
N VAL A 152 11.71 2.08 -1.51
CA VAL A 152 11.06 0.90 -0.96
C VAL A 152 12.00 0.19 0.00
N ARG A 153 11.47 -0.45 1.02
CA ARG A 153 12.20 -1.40 1.86
C ARG A 153 11.77 -2.81 1.54
N ILE A 154 12.76 -3.68 1.36
CA ILE A 154 12.55 -5.09 1.08
C ILE A 154 13.15 -5.94 2.19
N TYR A 155 12.38 -6.87 2.72
CA TYR A 155 12.81 -7.78 3.78
C TYR A 155 12.17 -9.15 3.61
N SER A 156 12.75 -10.18 4.22
CA SER A 156 12.15 -11.51 4.28
C SER A 156 11.65 -11.85 5.67
N VAL A 157 10.71 -12.79 5.75
CA VAL A 157 10.23 -13.38 7.01
C VAL A 157 11.18 -14.52 7.42
N SER A 158 12.40 -14.14 7.80
CA SER A 158 13.50 -15.03 8.19
C SER A 158 13.85 -14.90 9.67
N ASP A 159 14.85 -15.66 10.13
CA ASP A 159 15.50 -15.37 11.41
C ASP A 159 16.31 -14.05 11.37
N THR A 160 16.90 -13.68 12.51
CA THR A 160 17.68 -12.44 12.68
C THR A 160 18.97 -12.41 11.86
N GLU A 161 19.47 -13.56 11.42
CA GLU A 161 20.67 -13.70 10.57
C GLU A 161 20.31 -13.78 9.08
N SER A 162 19.02 -13.63 8.73
CA SER A 162 18.48 -13.81 7.37
C SER A 162 18.53 -15.25 6.86
N ARG A 163 18.49 -16.22 7.78
CA ARG A 163 18.51 -17.64 7.43
C ARG A 163 17.12 -18.22 7.28
N LEU A 164 16.98 -19.05 6.26
CA LEU A 164 15.91 -19.99 6.02
C LEU A 164 16.44 -21.41 6.33
N LYS A 165 15.80 -22.12 7.25
CA LYS A 165 16.13 -23.53 7.49
C LYS A 165 15.58 -24.39 6.35
N LEU A 166 16.45 -25.11 5.65
CA LEU A 166 16.07 -26.04 4.57
C LEU A 166 15.88 -27.47 5.12
N LYS A 167 16.75 -27.88 6.04
CA LYS A 167 16.67 -29.16 6.78
C LYS A 167 17.41 -29.04 8.12
N ASN A 168 17.48 -30.12 8.90
CA ASN A 168 18.41 -30.18 10.02
C ASN A 168 19.84 -29.90 9.53
N HIS A 169 20.51 -28.99 10.23
CA HIS A 169 21.88 -28.55 9.94
C HIS A 169 22.12 -27.90 8.58
N LEU A 170 21.09 -27.63 7.77
CA LEU A 170 21.24 -26.96 6.46
C LEU A 170 20.34 -25.72 6.39
N TYR A 171 20.96 -24.59 6.09
CA TYR A 171 20.33 -23.28 6.00
C TYR A 171 20.69 -22.60 4.68
N SER A 172 19.82 -21.70 4.25
CA SER A 172 20.09 -20.72 3.18
C SER A 172 20.06 -19.33 3.80
N LYS A 173 21.15 -18.59 3.66
CA LYS A 173 21.25 -17.20 4.07
C LYS A 173 20.93 -16.29 2.91
N LEU A 174 20.00 -15.37 3.12
CA LEU A 174 19.49 -14.49 2.08
C LEU A 174 20.06 -13.08 2.20
N THR A 175 20.53 -12.57 1.07
CA THR A 175 20.96 -11.17 0.95
C THR A 175 20.33 -10.52 -0.27
N LEU A 176 20.14 -9.21 -0.21
CA LEU A 176 19.68 -8.39 -1.33
C LEU A 176 20.67 -7.26 -1.55
N ASN A 177 21.25 -7.20 -2.76
CA ASN A 177 22.37 -6.31 -3.07
C ASN A 177 23.54 -6.42 -2.06
N GLY A 178 23.74 -7.62 -1.49
CA GLY A 178 24.79 -7.90 -0.50
C GLY A 178 24.41 -7.56 0.96
N TYR A 179 23.22 -6.98 1.21
CA TYR A 179 22.75 -6.68 2.56
C TYR A 179 21.87 -7.80 3.12
N PRO A 180 21.94 -8.10 4.44
CA PRO A 180 21.07 -9.10 5.08
C PRO A 180 19.59 -8.80 4.86
N LEU A 181 18.84 -9.80 4.40
CA LEU A 181 17.43 -9.65 4.04
C LEU A 181 16.48 -10.04 5.19
N ASN A 182 16.57 -9.39 6.34
CA ASN A 182 15.70 -9.68 7.50
C ASN A 182 14.91 -8.45 8.00
N ALA A 183 13.75 -8.71 8.60
CA ALA A 183 12.89 -7.66 9.15
C ALA A 183 13.49 -6.98 10.39
N SER A 184 14.23 -7.71 11.23
CA SER A 184 14.84 -7.17 12.46
C SER A 184 15.88 -6.06 12.20
N GLY A 185 16.56 -6.10 11.05
CA GLY A 185 17.49 -5.06 10.59
C GLY A 185 16.82 -3.91 9.85
N GLY A 186 15.48 -3.87 9.78
CA GLY A 186 14.73 -2.82 9.07
C GLY A 186 14.65 -3.00 7.56
N GLY A 187 15.09 -4.14 7.01
CA GLY A 187 15.10 -4.40 5.57
C GLY A 187 16.12 -3.58 4.77
N VAL A 188 16.19 -3.87 3.47
CA VAL A 188 17.12 -3.24 2.52
C VAL A 188 16.38 -2.13 1.77
N PRO A 189 16.82 -0.86 1.89
CA PRO A 189 16.23 0.24 1.15
C PRO A 189 16.69 0.24 -0.30
N ILE A 190 15.77 0.49 -1.23
CA ILE A 190 16.02 0.56 -2.67
C ILE A 190 15.29 1.77 -3.22
N PHE A 191 16.04 2.68 -3.86
CA PHE A 191 15.44 3.77 -4.61
C PHE A 191 14.98 3.26 -5.98
N VAL A 192 13.71 3.52 -6.29
CA VAL A 192 13.07 3.17 -7.56
C VAL A 192 12.62 4.46 -8.22
N ARG A 193 13.13 4.71 -9.42
CA ARG A 193 12.68 5.85 -10.24
C ARG A 193 11.30 5.55 -10.81
N GLY A 194 10.38 6.51 -10.70
CA GLY A 194 9.02 6.40 -11.20
C GLY A 194 8.98 6.05 -12.69
N ASP A 195 8.13 5.10 -13.04
CA ASP A 195 7.93 4.55 -14.39
C ASP A 195 9.09 3.75 -14.98
N TYR A 196 10.23 3.65 -14.28
CA TYR A 196 11.36 2.80 -14.66
C TYR A 196 11.42 1.55 -13.79
N GLU A 197 11.89 0.44 -14.38
CA GLU A 197 12.17 -0.78 -13.64
C GLU A 197 13.48 -0.64 -12.85
N ALA A 198 13.46 -1.05 -11.59
CA ALA A 198 14.64 -1.23 -10.76
C ALA A 198 14.90 -2.71 -10.51
N ASN A 199 16.18 -3.06 -10.43
CA ASN A 199 16.64 -4.43 -10.24
C ASN A 199 17.44 -4.54 -8.94
N ALA A 200 17.17 -5.60 -8.18
CA ALA A 200 17.86 -5.90 -6.94
C ALA A 200 18.32 -7.37 -6.95
N LEU A 201 19.61 -7.61 -6.74
CA LEU A 201 20.18 -8.96 -6.78
C LEU A 201 19.87 -9.68 -5.47
N LEU A 202 18.93 -10.62 -5.52
CA LEU A 202 18.65 -11.57 -4.45
C LEU A 202 19.65 -12.72 -4.55
N LYS A 203 20.31 -13.03 -3.45
CA LYS A 203 21.29 -14.12 -3.36
C LYS A 203 20.97 -15.02 -2.17
N SER A 204 21.04 -16.32 -2.41
CA SER A 204 21.07 -17.38 -1.41
C SER A 204 22.48 -17.92 -1.31
N THR A 205 22.98 -18.06 -0.07
CA THR A 205 24.23 -18.74 0.25
C THR A 205 23.93 -19.90 1.20
N LEU A 206 24.35 -21.11 0.86
CA LEU A 206 24.16 -22.27 1.72
C LEU A 206 25.14 -22.27 2.91
N GLU A 207 24.62 -22.62 4.08
CA GLU A 207 25.39 -22.72 5.33
C GLU A 207 24.97 -24.00 6.07
N THR A 208 25.96 -24.71 6.61
CA THR A 208 25.75 -25.92 7.41
C THR A 208 26.19 -25.71 8.86
N THR A 209 25.49 -26.36 9.80
CA THR A 209 25.86 -26.35 11.23
C THR A 209 26.25 -27.74 11.76
N GLY A 210 26.39 -28.71 10.85
CA GLY A 210 26.62 -30.13 11.15
C GLY A 210 26.44 -30.98 9.90
N PRO A 211 26.52 -32.33 10.03
CA PRO A 211 26.33 -33.24 8.91
C PRO A 211 24.97 -33.08 8.24
N VAL A 212 24.94 -33.15 6.91
CA VAL A 212 23.71 -33.06 6.10
C VAL A 212 23.47 -34.39 5.40
N GLU A 213 22.30 -34.98 5.61
CA GLU A 213 21.91 -36.20 4.90
C GLU A 213 21.67 -35.93 3.42
N ALA A 214 22.30 -36.70 2.53
CA ALA A 214 22.10 -36.58 1.09
C ALA A 214 20.61 -36.68 0.69
N GLY A 215 20.20 -35.83 -0.24
CA GLY A 215 18.85 -35.82 -0.78
C GLY A 215 18.47 -34.48 -1.42
N PRO A 216 17.25 -34.38 -1.97
CA PRO A 216 16.72 -33.12 -2.46
C PRO A 216 16.31 -32.20 -1.30
N PHE A 217 16.56 -30.89 -1.45
CA PHE A 217 16.15 -29.87 -0.50
C PHE A 217 15.33 -28.78 -1.19
N THR A 218 14.34 -28.26 -0.49
CA THR A 218 13.52 -27.13 -0.95
C THR A 218 13.11 -26.31 0.25
N GLY A 219 13.18 -24.99 0.12
CA GLY A 219 12.72 -24.05 1.12
C GLY A 219 11.89 -22.95 0.45
N ASN A 220 10.93 -22.42 1.19
CA ASN A 220 10.10 -21.30 0.75
C ASN A 220 10.13 -20.20 1.80
N ILE A 221 10.18 -18.95 1.36
CA ILE A 221 10.14 -17.78 2.23
C ILE A 221 9.40 -16.64 1.55
N SER A 222 8.72 -15.83 2.35
CA SER A 222 8.05 -14.62 1.87
C SER A 222 9.03 -13.44 1.86
N ILE A 223 9.11 -12.75 0.73
CA ILE A 223 9.76 -11.46 0.59
C ILE A 223 8.67 -10.39 0.53
N ILE A 224 8.82 -9.35 1.35
CA ILE A 224 7.84 -8.28 1.51
C ILE A 224 8.48 -6.97 1.08
N MET A 225 7.74 -6.17 0.33
CA MET A 225 8.08 -4.80 -0.04
C MET A 225 7.15 -3.83 0.67
N THR A 226 7.72 -2.80 1.29
CA THR A 226 6.98 -1.66 1.82
C THR A 226 7.51 -0.37 1.21
N ILE A 227 6.63 0.60 0.99
CA ILE A 227 7.02 1.95 0.58
C ILE A 227 7.35 2.72 1.87
N ASP A 228 8.49 3.41 1.88
CA ASP A 228 8.90 4.29 2.99
C ASP A 228 8.09 5.59 3.03
#